data_AF-A0A6A2XFY2-F1
#
_entry.id   AF-A0A6A2XFY2-F1
#
_cell.length_a   1.000
_cell.length_b   1.000
_cell.length_c   1.000
_cell.angle_alpha   90.00
_cell.angle_beta   90.00
_cell.angle_gamma   90.00
#
_symmetry.space_group_name_H-M   'P 1'
#
loop_
_entity.id
_entity.type
_entity.pdbx_description
1 polymer ?
#
loop_
_entity_poly.entity_id
_entity_poly.type
_entity_poly.pdbx_seq_one_letter_code
_entity_poly.pdbx_strand_id
1 'polypeptide(L)'
;MVKANFDASFSQENNYTWSGVIIRNAGGLILRACRRKIERITSAFVTEVVVTIHAIQLSLDLRIIHVVIEGDSRSVVRRSTSMNPDWSEIDI
;
A
#
# COMPACT_ATOMS: atom_id res chain seq x y z
N MET A 1 8.02 16.35 7.15
CA MET A 1 7.94 15.11 6.34
C MET A 1 6.66 14.38 6.67
N VAL A 2 5.89 13.96 5.67
CA VAL A 2 4.69 13.13 5.83
C VAL A 2 5.05 11.68 5.50
N LYS A 3 4.50 10.75 6.28
CA LYS A 3 4.66 9.31 6.07
C LYS A 3 3.29 8.67 5.89
N ALA A 4 3.17 7.75 4.94
CA ALA A 4 2.02 6.88 4.78
C ALA A 4 2.44 5.45 5.10
N ASN A 5 2.03 4.98 6.26
CA ASN A 5 2.24 3.60 6.70
C ASN A 5 1.08 2.76 6.22
N PHE A 6 1.37 1.64 5.61
CA PHE A 6 0.37 0.70 5.19
C PHE A 6 0.69 -0.71 5.66
N ASP A 7 -0.37 -1.50 5.79
CA ASP A 7 -0.31 -2.92 6.12
C ASP A 7 -1.54 -3.60 5.48
N ALA A 8 -1.46 -4.91 5.30
CA ALA A 8 -2.48 -5.69 4.61
C ALA A 8 -2.76 -7.03 5.30
N SER A 9 -4.04 -7.45 5.24
CA SER A 9 -4.44 -8.79 5.64
C SER A 9 -5.08 -9.51 4.47
N PHE A 10 -4.42 -10.56 3.98
CA PHE A 10 -4.86 -11.37 2.84
C PHE A 10 -5.62 -12.63 3.29
N SER A 11 -6.79 -12.87 2.70
CA SER A 11 -7.54 -14.12 2.84
C SER A 11 -7.48 -14.91 1.55
N GLN A 12 -6.65 -15.97 1.52
CA GLN A 12 -6.49 -16.85 0.37
C GLN A 12 -7.76 -17.66 0.07
N GLU A 13 -8.49 -18.10 1.09
CA GLU A 13 -9.74 -18.85 0.93
C GLU A 13 -10.83 -18.02 0.25
N ASN A 14 -10.90 -16.73 0.58
CA ASN A 14 -11.97 -15.84 0.13
C ASN A 14 -11.53 -14.87 -0.98
N ASN A 15 -10.28 -14.95 -1.44
CA ASN A 15 -9.69 -14.08 -2.47
C ASN A 15 -9.92 -12.58 -2.25
N TYR A 16 -9.70 -12.09 -1.02
CA TYR A 16 -9.75 -10.65 -0.75
C TYR A 16 -8.62 -10.24 0.19
N THR A 17 -8.33 -8.93 0.20
CA THR A 17 -7.47 -8.32 1.20
C THR A 17 -8.14 -7.14 1.89
N TRP A 18 -7.75 -6.87 3.13
CA TRP A 18 -8.01 -5.61 3.81
C TRP A 18 -6.74 -4.80 3.87
N SER A 19 -6.77 -3.60 3.30
CA SER A 19 -5.72 -2.60 3.51
C SER A 19 -5.99 -1.80 4.78
N GLY A 20 -4.95 -1.53 5.56
CA GLY A 20 -4.91 -0.47 6.56
C GLY A 20 -3.87 0.58 6.17
N VAL A 21 -4.24 1.86 6.19
CA VAL A 21 -3.32 2.97 5.89
C VAL A 21 -3.43 4.05 6.94
N ILE A 22 -2.30 4.54 7.43
CA ILE A 22 -2.17 5.69 8.34
C ILE A 22 -1.23 6.71 7.71
N ILE A 23 -1.73 7.91 7.45
CA ILE A 23 -0.94 9.07 7.02
C ILE A 23 -0.66 9.93 8.24
N ARG A 24 0.61 10.19 8.53
CA ARG A 24 1.05 10.97 9.70
C ARG A 24 2.13 11.99 9.36
N ASN A 25 2.23 13.05 10.15
CA ASN A 25 3.34 14.00 10.06
C ASN A 25 4.58 13.49 10.83
N ALA A 26 5.66 14.27 10.80
CA ALA A 26 6.93 13.92 11.44
C ALA A 26 6.85 13.85 12.98
N GLY A 27 5.88 14.53 13.60
CA GLY A 27 5.62 14.45 15.04
C GLY A 27 4.72 13.29 15.44
N GLY A 28 4.32 12.43 14.48
CA GLY A 28 3.42 11.30 14.73
C GLY A 28 1.93 11.66 14.74
N LEU A 29 1.56 12.92 14.49
CA LEU A 29 0.14 13.32 14.38
C LEU A 29 -0.49 12.66 13.15
N ILE A 30 -1.56 11.92 13.37
CA ILE A 30 -2.34 11.28 12.30
C ILE A 30 -3.13 12.35 11.55
N LEU A 31 -2.86 12.46 10.25
CA LEU A 31 -3.56 13.35 9.31
C LEU A 31 -4.76 12.65 8.67
N ARG A 32 -4.65 11.34 8.45
CA ARG A 32 -5.74 10.49 7.94
C ARG A 32 -5.48 9.03 8.27
N ALA A 33 -6.54 8.27 8.50
CA ALA A 33 -6.51 6.81 8.56
C ALA A 33 -7.61 6.26 7.65
N CYS A 34 -7.34 5.16 6.95
CA CYS A 34 -8.31 4.52 6.08
C CYS A 34 -8.15 3.00 6.13
N ARG A 35 -9.28 2.31 6.00
CA ARG A 35 -9.31 0.89 5.66
C ARG A 35 -10.15 0.68 4.40
N ARG A 36 -9.78 -0.32 3.61
CA ARG A 36 -10.51 -0.68 2.38
C ARG A 36 -10.45 -2.19 2.21
N LYS A 37 -11.60 -2.81 1.91
CA LYS A 37 -11.66 -4.19 1.42
C LYS A 37 -11.43 -4.17 -0.08
N ILE A 38 -10.60 -5.08 -0.57
CA ILE A 38 -10.29 -5.20 -1.99
C ILE A 38 -10.50 -6.66 -2.35
N GLU A 39 -11.49 -6.91 -3.20
CA GLU A 39 -11.88 -8.25 -3.66
C GLU A 39 -10.96 -8.71 -4.80
N ARG A 40 -11.06 -10.00 -5.14
CA ARG A 40 -10.36 -10.65 -6.27
C ARG A 40 -8.84 -10.60 -6.17
N ILE A 41 -8.33 -10.62 -4.95
CA ILE A 41 -6.89 -10.69 -4.73
C ILE A 41 -6.47 -12.16 -4.75
N THR A 42 -5.53 -12.49 -5.63
CA THR A 42 -5.11 -13.86 -5.93
C THR A 42 -3.85 -14.29 -5.18
N SER A 43 -3.09 -13.33 -4.65
CA SER A 43 -1.84 -13.63 -3.94
C SER A 43 -1.47 -12.59 -2.88
N ALA A 44 -0.60 -13.00 -1.95
CA ALA A 44 0.03 -12.09 -0.99
C ALA A 44 0.88 -11.03 -1.70
N PHE A 45 1.50 -11.34 -2.85
CA PHE A 45 2.25 -10.35 -3.61
C PHE A 45 1.34 -9.25 -4.17
N VAL A 46 0.24 -9.63 -4.83
CA VAL A 46 -0.75 -8.69 -5.36
C VAL A 46 -1.38 -7.87 -4.24
N THR A 47 -1.65 -8.50 -3.08
CA THR A 47 -2.09 -7.80 -1.87
C THR A 47 -1.21 -6.59 -1.57
N GLU A 48 0.09 -6.81 -1.42
CA GLU A 48 1.04 -5.76 -1.03
C GLU A 48 1.11 -4.62 -2.07
N VAL A 49 1.09 -4.96 -3.36
CA VAL A 49 1.09 -3.97 -4.44
C VAL A 49 -0.17 -3.11 -4.38
N VAL A 50 -1.34 -3.74 -4.28
CA VAL A 50 -2.62 -3.02 -4.33
C VAL A 50 -2.85 -2.19 -3.06
N VAL A 51 -2.42 -2.67 -1.89
CA VAL A 51 -2.43 -1.86 -0.66
C VAL A 51 -1.46 -0.69 -0.74
N THR A 52 -0.28 -0.87 -1.35
CA THR A 52 0.66 0.24 -1.62
C THR A 52 0.01 1.30 -2.50
N ILE A 53 -0.68 0.89 -3.57
CA ILE A 53 -1.42 1.81 -4.45
C ILE A 53 -2.51 2.56 -3.67
N HIS A 54 -3.24 1.88 -2.78
CA HIS A 54 -4.23 2.54 -1.93
C HIS A 54 -3.58 3.62 -1.03
N ALA A 55 -2.40 3.37 -0.46
CA ALA A 55 -1.69 4.38 0.33
C ALA A 55 -1.28 5.61 -0.49
N ILE A 56 -0.85 5.41 -1.75
CA ILE A 56 -0.53 6.48 -2.69
C ILE A 56 -1.79 7.28 -3.04
N GLN A 57 -2.89 6.61 -3.41
CA GLN A 57 -4.17 7.26 -3.70
C GLN A 57 -4.65 8.11 -2.53
N LEU A 58 -4.60 7.57 -1.31
CA LEU A 58 -5.01 8.29 -0.11
C LEU A 58 -4.14 9.54 0.16
N SER A 59 -2.86 9.48 -0.21
CA SER A 59 -1.93 10.61 -0.10
C SER A 59 -2.25 11.69 -1.15
N LEU A 60 -2.61 11.27 -2.38
CA LEU A 60 -3.04 12.16 -3.45
C LEU A 60 -4.37 12.86 -3.12
N ASP A 61 -5.32 12.15 -2.50
CA ASP A 61 -6.59 12.72 -2.03
C ASP A 61 -6.40 13.86 -1.03
N LEU A 62 -5.30 13.82 -0.27
CA LEU A 62 -4.88 14.87 0.66
C LEU A 62 -3.99 15.95 0.02
N ARG A 63 -3.75 15.86 -1.29
CA ARG A 63 -2.83 16.73 -2.06
C ARG A 63 -1.41 16.74 -1.51
N ILE A 64 -0.96 15.61 -0.96
CA ILE A 64 0.39 15.45 -0.42
C ILE A 64 1.32 14.97 -1.53
N ILE A 65 2.14 15.89 -2.04
CA ILE A 65 3.07 15.64 -3.15
C ILE A 65 4.40 15.02 -2.70
N HIS A 66 4.75 15.16 -1.41
CA HIS A 66 5.97 14.59 -0.83
C HIS A 66 5.59 13.70 0.35
N VAL A 67 5.49 12.40 0.09
CA VAL A 67 5.16 11.38 1.08
C VAL A 67 6.20 10.26 1.04
N VAL A 68 6.61 9.80 2.23
CA VAL A 68 7.37 8.56 2.37
C VAL A 68 6.38 7.42 2.56
N ILE A 69 6.39 6.48 1.63
CA ILE A 69 5.57 5.26 1.69
C ILE A 69 6.33 4.21 2.51
N GLU A 70 5.73 3.72 3.60
CA GLU A 70 6.34 2.76 4.53
C GLU A 70 5.45 1.52 4.67
N GLY A 71 6.00 0.33 4.42
CA GLY A 71 5.33 -0.95 4.62
C GLY A 71 6.36 -2.04 4.97
N ASP A 72 5.88 -3.20 5.44
CA ASP A 72 6.71 -4.34 5.85
C ASP A 72 7.08 -5.27 4.68
N SER A 73 6.38 -5.16 3.54
CA SER A 73 6.69 -5.92 2.33
C SER A 73 7.95 -5.43 1.62
N ARG A 74 9.07 -6.02 2.05
CA ARG A 74 10.39 -5.83 1.46
C ARG A 74 10.42 -6.16 -0.04
N SER A 75 9.56 -7.08 -0.49
CA SER A 75 9.43 -7.49 -1.89
C SER A 75 8.91 -6.35 -2.77
N VAL A 76 7.85 -5.67 -2.32
CA VAL A 76 7.24 -4.55 -3.05
C VAL A 76 8.15 -3.33 -3.02
N VAL A 77 8.71 -2.99 -1.85
CA VAL A 77 9.66 -1.86 -1.74
C VAL A 77 10.86 -2.04 -2.68
N ARG A 78 11.43 -3.25 -2.77
CA ARG A 78 12.57 -3.54 -3.65
C ARG A 78 12.21 -3.45 -5.13
N ARG A 79 11.05 -3.96 -5.54
CA ARG A 79 10.64 -3.94 -6.96
C ARG A 79 10.29 -2.53 -7.42
N SER A 80 9.60 -1.76 -6.58
CA SER A 80 9.24 -0.35 -6.87
C SER A 80 10.44 0.60 -6.94
N THR A 81 11.58 0.23 -6.34
CA THR A 81 12.83 1.02 -6.39
C THR A 81 13.81 0.52 -7.44
N SER A 82 13.48 -0.55 -8.17
CA SER A 82 14.36 -1.10 -9.19
C SER A 82 14.25 -0.29 -10.50
N MET A 83 15.39 -0.08 -11.16
CA MET A 83 15.45 0.57 -12.48
C MET A 83 15.00 -0.35 -13.63
N ASN A 84 14.86 -1.65 -13.35
CA ASN A 84 14.39 -2.62 -14.32
C ASN A 84 12.87 -2.75 -14.20
N PRO A 85 12.11 -2.64 -15.29
CA PRO A 85 10.66 -2.84 -15.24
C PRO A 85 10.33 -4.26 -14.76
N ASP A 86 9.44 -4.35 -13.78
CA ASP A 86 8.88 -5.62 -13.31
C ASP A 86 7.61 -5.93 -14.11
N TRP A 87 7.66 -7.04 -14.86
CA TRP A 87 6.54 -7.55 -15.66
C TRP A 87 5.85 -8.73 -14.99
N SER A 88 6.08 -8.93 -13.69
CA SER A 88 5.37 -9.94 -12.91
C SER A 88 3.87 -9.73 -13.04
N GLU A 89 3.16 -10.83 -13.31
CA GLU A 89 1.72 -10.82 -13.46
C GLU A 89 1.06 -10.35 -12.16
N ILE A 90 0.18 -9.36 -12.30
CA ILE A 90 -0.70 -8.88 -11.24
C ILE A 90 -2.09 -9.36 -11.65
N ASP A 91 -2.42 -10.62 -11.33
CA ASP A 91 -3.77 -11.14 -11.54
C ASP A 91 -4.72 -10.53 -10.50
N ILE A 92 -5.59 -9.62 -10.96
CA ILE A 92 -6.64 -8.92 -10.18
C ILE A 92 -8.03 -9.38 -10.67
#